data_AF-A0A1D2WKA2-F1
#
_entry.id   AF-A0A1D2WKA2-F1
#
_cell.length_a   1.000
_cell.length_b   1.000
_cell.length_c   1.000
_cell.angle_alpha   90.00
_cell.angle_beta   90.00
_cell.angle_gamma   90.00
#
_symmetry.space_group_name_H-M   'P 1'
#
loop_
_entity.id
_entity.type
_entity.pdbx_description
1 polymer ?
#
loop_
_entity_poly.entity_id
_entity_poly.type
_entity_poly.pdbx_seq_one_letter_code
_entity_poly.pdbx_strand_id
1 'polypeptide(L)'
;MSEEEMMEETSEEFIDEDGEKLPFAKAEVVRLMKENLDDDKMIRERVKVEMNKFLGDVLKNVCKQLNDYPYTTVEYEMLKESTYPYTNIERINQEKERILLHLEAIKADCNALAMDVQKTLKLKDVVEEDTFSFTAPSEEDEEE
;
A
#
# COMPACT_ATOMS: atom_id res chain seq x y z
N MET A 1 39.81 -15.63 -4.88
CA MET A 1 39.00 -16.24 -3.81
C MET A 1 39.92 -17.18 -3.07
N SER A 2 40.32 -16.80 -1.87
CA SER A 2 41.22 -17.56 -1.00
C SER A 2 40.48 -18.73 -0.38
N GLU A 3 41.15 -19.87 -0.17
CA GLU A 3 40.61 -21.07 0.48
C GLU A 3 39.98 -20.81 1.86
N GLU A 4 40.35 -19.70 2.49
CA GLU A 4 39.81 -19.21 3.77
C GLU A 4 38.34 -18.78 3.66
N GLU A 5 37.88 -18.26 2.51
CA GLU A 5 36.47 -17.90 2.29
C GLU A 5 35.57 -19.12 2.01
N MET A 6 36.15 -20.27 1.61
CA MET A 6 35.41 -21.50 1.35
C MET A 6 35.29 -22.42 2.59
N MET A 7 36.13 -22.22 3.61
CA MET A 7 36.15 -23.07 4.80
C MET A 7 35.15 -22.65 5.89
N GLU A 8 34.61 -21.43 5.82
CA GLU A 8 33.61 -20.94 6.80
C GLU A 8 32.19 -21.47 6.51
N GLU A 9 31.95 -22.10 5.35
CA GLU A 9 30.60 -22.45 4.88
C GLU A 9 30.08 -23.85 5.31
N THR A 10 30.85 -24.67 6.05
CA THR A 10 30.49 -26.10 6.20
C THR A 10 30.01 -26.54 7.60
N SER A 11 30.12 -25.73 8.64
CA SER A 11 29.57 -26.14 9.94
C SER A 11 29.29 -24.96 10.83
N GLU A 12 28.05 -24.47 10.82
CA GLU A 12 27.53 -23.81 12.00
C GLU A 12 26.01 -23.88 12.00
N GLU A 13 25.54 -24.25 13.18
CA GLU A 13 24.27 -24.86 13.46
C GLU A 13 23.11 -23.88 13.24
N PHE A 14 21.89 -24.38 13.41
CA PHE A 14 20.64 -23.65 13.34
C PHE A 14 20.54 -22.55 14.41
N ILE A 15 21.56 -21.77 14.71
CA ILE A 15 21.67 -20.95 15.90
C ILE A 15 22.22 -19.58 15.48
N ASP A 16 21.54 -18.49 15.86
CA ASP A 16 22.07 -17.14 15.69
C ASP A 16 23.11 -16.79 16.78
N GLU A 17 23.72 -15.61 16.68
CA GLU A 17 24.76 -15.15 17.63
C GLU A 17 24.26 -15.09 19.09
N ASP A 18 22.93 -15.06 19.30
CA ASP A 18 22.28 -15.02 20.62
C ASP A 18 21.88 -16.42 21.14
N GLY A 19 22.18 -17.49 20.39
CA GLY A 19 21.79 -18.85 20.78
C GLY A 19 20.38 -19.25 20.34
N GLU A 20 19.68 -18.43 19.55
CA GLU A 20 18.30 -18.71 19.13
C GLU A 20 18.24 -19.59 17.89
N LYS A 21 17.31 -20.56 17.90
CA LYS A 21 17.18 -21.49 16.79
C LYS A 21 16.59 -20.80 15.55
N LEU A 22 17.37 -20.68 14.48
CA LEU A 22 16.89 -20.12 13.21
C LEU A 22 15.89 -21.08 12.52
N PRO A 23 14.80 -20.55 11.94
CA PRO A 23 13.79 -21.37 11.26
C PRO A 23 14.31 -22.07 9.99
N PHE A 24 15.30 -21.48 9.31
CA PHE A 24 15.91 -22.05 8.10
C PHE A 24 17.43 -22.13 8.21
N ALA A 25 18.05 -22.99 7.39
CA ALA A 25 19.50 -23.05 7.26
C ALA A 25 20.04 -21.72 6.70
N LYS A 26 20.99 -21.11 7.42
CA LYS A 26 21.57 -19.80 7.08
C LYS A 26 22.20 -19.79 5.68
N ALA A 27 22.92 -20.85 5.31
CA ALA A 27 23.58 -20.99 4.01
C ALA A 27 22.59 -20.91 2.84
N GLU A 28 21.44 -21.57 2.94
CA GLU A 28 20.45 -21.61 1.85
C GLU A 28 19.77 -20.25 1.65
N VAL A 29 19.46 -19.55 2.74
CA VAL A 29 18.92 -18.18 2.68
C VAL A 29 19.95 -17.23 2.04
N VAL A 30 21.22 -17.32 2.42
CA VAL A 30 22.30 -16.49 1.85
C VAL A 30 22.51 -16.79 0.37
N ARG A 31 22.45 -18.06 -0.05
CA ARG A 31 22.55 -18.46 -1.46
C ARG A 31 21.46 -17.81 -2.30
N LEU A 32 20.20 -17.97 -1.88
CA LEU A 32 19.04 -17.36 -2.57
C LEU A 32 19.14 -15.83 -2.62
N MET A 33 19.64 -15.19 -1.56
CA MET A 33 19.86 -13.75 -1.55
C MET A 33 20.91 -13.33 -2.57
N LYS A 34 22.07 -14.01 -2.62
CA LYS A 34 23.14 -13.69 -3.58
C LYS A 34 22.70 -13.92 -5.03
N GLU A 35 21.86 -14.92 -5.30
CA GLU A 35 21.32 -15.19 -6.64
C GLU A 35 20.38 -14.09 -7.18
N ASN A 36 19.82 -13.27 -6.29
CA ASN A 36 18.86 -12.21 -6.65
C ASN A 36 19.36 -10.79 -6.36
N LEU A 37 20.56 -10.66 -5.79
CA LEU A 37 21.23 -9.37 -5.56
C LEU A 37 22.32 -9.18 -6.62
N ASP A 38 22.68 -7.92 -6.86
CA ASP A 38 23.79 -7.58 -7.74
C ASP A 38 25.13 -8.13 -7.16
N ASP A 39 26.03 -8.58 -8.04
CA ASP A 39 27.28 -9.27 -7.68
C ASP A 39 28.22 -8.43 -6.78
N ASP A 40 28.07 -7.10 -6.79
CA ASP A 40 28.86 -6.16 -6.00
C ASP A 40 28.30 -5.93 -4.58
N LYS A 41 27.13 -6.48 -4.25
CA LYS A 41 26.46 -6.25 -2.96
C LYS A 41 26.92 -7.22 -1.89
N MET A 42 27.49 -6.67 -0.81
CA MET A 42 27.85 -7.42 0.39
C MET A 42 26.68 -7.46 1.40
N ILE A 43 26.36 -8.66 1.91
CA ILE A 43 25.28 -8.86 2.90
C ILE A 43 25.88 -8.94 4.30
N ARG A 44 25.49 -8.02 5.19
CA ARG A 44 25.91 -8.02 6.60
C ARG A 44 25.23 -9.15 7.40
N GLU A 45 25.93 -9.66 8.41
CA GLU A 45 25.48 -10.64 9.40
C GLU A 45 24.01 -10.44 9.82
N ARG A 46 23.72 -9.26 10.39
CA ARG A 46 22.39 -8.89 10.89
C ARG A 46 21.29 -9.05 9.85
N VAL A 47 21.57 -8.71 8.58
CA VAL A 47 20.59 -8.82 7.48
C VAL A 47 20.32 -10.29 7.16
N LYS A 48 21.34 -11.15 7.22
CA LYS A 48 21.17 -12.60 7.02
C LYS A 48 20.24 -13.19 8.09
N VAL A 49 20.46 -12.81 9.36
CA VAL A 49 19.64 -13.26 10.50
C VAL A 49 18.21 -12.73 10.39
N GLU A 50 18.04 -11.44 10.13
CA GLU A 50 16.72 -10.81 10.03
C GLU A 50 15.92 -11.35 8.85
N MET A 51 16.55 -11.59 7.70
CA MET A 51 15.90 -12.23 6.56
C MET A 51 15.40 -13.64 6.90
N ASN A 52 16.21 -14.41 7.62
CA ASN A 52 15.83 -15.76 8.06
C ASN A 52 14.60 -15.72 8.99
N LYS A 53 14.59 -14.80 9.98
CA LYS A 53 13.43 -14.59 10.87
C LYS A 53 12.19 -14.12 10.07
N PHE A 54 12.37 -13.20 9.12
CA PHE A 54 11.29 -12.71 8.26
C PHE A 54 10.63 -13.81 7.43
N LEU A 55 11.42 -14.67 6.77
CA LEU A 55 10.89 -15.82 6.03
C LEU A 55 10.08 -16.74 6.95
N GLY A 56 10.53 -16.90 8.20
CA GLY A 56 9.81 -17.70 9.20
C GLY A 56 8.46 -17.09 9.54
N ASP A 57 8.39 -15.78 9.68
CA ASP A 57 7.15 -15.07 9.98
C ASP A 57 6.18 -15.05 8.79
N VAL A 58 6.69 -14.96 7.55
CA VAL A 58 5.86 -15.14 6.34
C VAL A 58 5.23 -16.53 6.35
N LEU A 59 6.00 -17.58 6.61
CA LEU A 59 5.46 -18.95 6.68
C LEU A 59 4.41 -19.08 7.79
N LYS A 60 4.67 -18.54 8.99
CA LYS A 60 3.67 -18.54 10.09
C LYS A 60 2.38 -17.83 9.68
N ASN A 61 2.47 -16.73 8.93
CA ASN A 61 1.29 -16.00 8.48
C ASN A 61 0.49 -16.78 7.44
N VAL A 62 1.17 -17.43 6.49
CA VAL A 62 0.51 -18.36 5.55
C VAL A 62 -0.17 -19.50 6.31
N CYS A 63 0.49 -20.09 7.30
CA CYS A 63 -0.11 -21.14 8.13
C CYS A 63 -1.33 -20.66 8.93
N LYS A 64 -1.33 -19.40 9.43
CA LYS A 64 -2.50 -18.82 10.10
C LYS A 64 -3.69 -18.70 9.14
N GLN A 65 -3.46 -18.25 7.91
CA GLN A 65 -4.51 -18.17 6.88
C GLN A 65 -5.02 -19.56 6.48
N LEU A 66 -4.12 -20.55 6.40
CA LEU A 66 -4.50 -21.93 6.15
C LEU A 66 -5.39 -22.53 7.25
N ASN A 67 -5.27 -22.05 8.49
CA ASN A 67 -6.15 -22.50 9.59
C ASN A 67 -7.57 -21.91 9.52
N ASP A 68 -7.81 -20.90 8.69
CA ASP A 68 -9.16 -20.35 8.50
C ASP A 68 -10.04 -21.30 7.67
N TYR A 69 -9.43 -22.27 6.96
CA TYR A 69 -10.16 -23.30 6.23
C TYR A 69 -10.64 -24.40 7.19
N PRO A 70 -11.92 -24.82 7.13
CA PRO A 70 -12.51 -25.77 8.07
C PRO A 70 -12.13 -27.24 7.81
N TYR A 71 -11.08 -27.49 7.03
CA TYR A 71 -10.68 -28.82 6.59
C TYR A 71 -9.43 -29.30 7.32
N THR A 72 -9.36 -30.60 7.60
CA THR A 72 -8.20 -31.20 8.29
C THR A 72 -6.98 -31.34 7.40
N THR A 73 -7.18 -31.37 6.08
CA THR A 73 -6.12 -31.52 5.09
C THR A 73 -5.99 -30.22 4.32
N VAL A 74 -4.76 -29.73 4.18
CA VAL A 74 -4.45 -28.55 3.37
C VAL A 74 -4.28 -28.96 1.91
N GLU A 75 -5.08 -28.38 1.04
CA GLU A 75 -5.01 -28.60 -0.41
C GLU A 75 -4.21 -27.52 -1.14
N TYR A 76 -3.78 -27.82 -2.36
CA TYR A 76 -2.99 -26.90 -3.18
C TYR A 76 -3.72 -25.58 -3.46
N GLU A 77 -5.05 -25.64 -3.64
CA GLU A 77 -5.87 -24.44 -3.85
C GLU A 77 -5.82 -23.50 -2.65
N MET A 78 -5.88 -24.04 -1.42
CA MET A 78 -5.80 -23.28 -0.17
C MET A 78 -4.43 -22.61 0.00
N LEU A 79 -3.35 -23.33 -0.37
CA LEU A 79 -1.99 -22.76 -0.36
C LEU A 79 -1.84 -21.65 -1.40
N LYS A 80 -2.38 -21.85 -2.60
CA LYS A 80 -2.32 -20.87 -3.69
C LYS A 80 -3.04 -19.57 -3.31
N GLU A 81 -4.19 -19.66 -2.65
CA GLU A 81 -4.90 -18.50 -2.12
C GLU A 81 -4.12 -17.81 -0.99
N SER A 82 -3.59 -18.58 -0.04
CA SER A 82 -2.86 -18.03 1.11
C SER A 82 -1.52 -17.39 0.72
N THR A 83 -0.89 -17.87 -0.35
CA THR A 83 0.37 -17.30 -0.89
C THR A 83 0.14 -16.19 -1.93
N TYR A 84 -1.11 -15.96 -2.34
CA TYR A 84 -1.47 -14.97 -3.34
C TYR A 84 -0.99 -13.54 -3.04
N PRO A 85 -1.10 -13.02 -1.80
CA PRO A 85 -0.66 -11.66 -1.49
C PRO A 85 0.85 -11.46 -1.67
N TYR A 86 1.63 -12.51 -1.39
CA TYR A 86 3.10 -12.47 -1.47
C TYR A 86 3.61 -12.65 -2.90
N THR A 87 2.91 -13.46 -3.70
CA THR A 87 3.28 -13.71 -5.11
C THR A 87 2.86 -12.59 -6.06
N ASN A 88 1.81 -11.82 -5.71
CA ASN A 88 1.25 -10.78 -6.59
C ASN A 88 1.39 -9.36 -6.02
N ILE A 89 2.34 -9.14 -5.12
CA ILE A 89 2.44 -7.87 -4.38
C ILE A 89 2.59 -6.65 -5.30
N GLU A 90 3.36 -6.77 -6.39
CA GLU A 90 3.53 -5.69 -7.38
C GLU A 90 2.21 -5.35 -8.07
N ARG A 91 1.49 -6.35 -8.55
CA ARG A 91 0.19 -6.18 -9.22
C ARG A 91 -0.85 -5.58 -8.27
N ILE A 92 -0.89 -6.05 -7.03
CA ILE A 92 -1.79 -5.53 -5.99
C ILE A 92 -1.48 -4.05 -5.71
N ASN A 93 -0.20 -3.67 -5.66
CA ASN A 93 0.20 -2.28 -5.44
C ASN A 93 -0.16 -1.37 -6.62
N GLN A 94 0.06 -1.83 -7.85
CA GLN A 94 -0.35 -1.09 -9.06
C GLN A 94 -1.87 -0.89 -9.10
N GLU A 95 -2.63 -1.94 -8.77
CA GLU A 95 -4.09 -1.85 -8.74
C GLU A 95 -4.59 -0.95 -7.61
N LYS A 96 -3.94 -0.97 -6.45
CA LYS A 96 -4.19 -0.02 -5.36
C LYS A 96 -3.97 1.43 -5.79
N GLU A 97 -2.88 1.72 -6.50
CA GLU A 97 -2.60 3.05 -7.02
C GLU A 97 -3.66 3.49 -8.05
N ARG A 98 -4.04 2.59 -8.97
CA ARG A 98 -5.13 2.83 -9.93
C ARG A 98 -6.44 3.17 -9.23
N ILE A 99 -6.81 2.41 -8.19
CA ILE A 99 -8.04 2.64 -7.42
C ILE A 99 -8.00 3.98 -6.69
N LEU A 100 -6.86 4.34 -6.09
CA LEU A 100 -6.69 5.63 -5.43
C LEU A 100 -6.84 6.80 -6.41
N LEU A 101 -6.26 6.70 -7.60
CA LEU A 101 -6.44 7.71 -8.65
C LEU A 101 -7.92 7.86 -9.05
N HIS A 102 -8.64 6.75 -9.22
CA HIS A 102 -10.08 6.80 -9.51
C HIS A 102 -10.89 7.40 -8.36
N LEU A 103 -10.55 7.09 -7.11
CA LEU A 103 -11.21 7.67 -5.94
C LEU A 103 -11.02 9.18 -5.86
N GLU A 104 -9.81 9.68 -6.15
CA GLU A 104 -9.55 11.12 -6.15
C GLU A 104 -10.30 11.83 -7.29
N ALA A 105 -10.43 11.19 -8.46
CA ALA A 105 -11.25 11.70 -9.56
C ALA A 105 -12.73 11.81 -9.16
N ILE A 106 -13.31 10.74 -8.57
CA ILE A 106 -14.71 10.75 -8.11
C ILE A 106 -14.93 11.83 -7.05
N LYS A 107 -13.98 12.01 -6.13
CA LYS A 107 -14.04 13.07 -5.12
C LYS A 107 -13.99 14.46 -5.74
N ALA A 108 -13.18 14.67 -6.77
CA ALA A 108 -13.16 15.92 -7.53
C ALA A 108 -14.51 16.19 -8.21
N ASP A 109 -15.11 15.16 -8.81
CA ASP A 109 -16.45 15.25 -9.40
C ASP A 109 -17.52 15.59 -8.36
N CYS A 110 -17.49 14.93 -7.19
CA CYS A 110 -18.38 15.26 -6.08
C CYS A 110 -18.19 16.70 -5.58
N ASN A 111 -16.96 17.19 -5.51
CA ASN A 111 -16.66 18.57 -5.11
C ASN A 111 -17.19 19.59 -6.14
N ALA A 112 -17.04 19.31 -7.44
CA ALA A 112 -17.59 20.15 -8.50
C ALA A 112 -19.12 20.22 -8.41
N LEU A 113 -19.79 19.07 -8.27
CA LEU A 113 -21.24 19.00 -8.07
C LEU A 113 -21.68 19.77 -6.81
N ALA A 114 -20.93 19.67 -5.72
CA ALA A 114 -21.23 20.40 -4.49
C ALA A 114 -21.16 21.94 -4.70
N MET A 115 -20.16 22.42 -5.44
CA MET A 115 -20.04 23.84 -5.79
C MET A 115 -21.20 24.32 -6.68
N ASP A 116 -21.63 23.51 -7.65
CA ASP A 116 -22.74 23.84 -8.54
C ASP A 116 -24.07 23.94 -7.79
N VAL A 117 -24.32 23.03 -6.83
CA VAL A 117 -25.49 23.12 -5.95
C VAL A 117 -25.45 24.38 -5.09
N GLN A 118 -24.31 24.70 -4.49
CA GLN A 118 -24.18 25.93 -3.71
C GLN A 118 -24.37 27.19 -4.56
N LYS A 119 -23.88 27.20 -5.81
CA LYS A 119 -24.04 28.33 -6.73
C LYS A 119 -25.49 28.51 -7.18
N THR A 120 -26.20 27.42 -7.50
CA THR A 120 -27.62 27.45 -7.89
C THR A 120 -28.54 27.85 -6.74
N LEU A 121 -28.22 27.44 -5.50
CA LEU A 121 -28.94 27.92 -4.31
C LEU A 121 -28.74 29.43 -4.10
N LYS A 122 -27.51 29.94 -4.21
CA LYS A 122 -27.22 31.38 -4.06
C LYS A 122 -27.89 32.26 -5.11
N LEU A 123 -28.03 31.80 -6.35
CA LEU A 123 -28.73 32.54 -7.41
C LEU A 123 -30.23 32.65 -7.17
N LYS A 124 -30.84 31.68 -6.47
CA LYS A 124 -32.27 31.72 -6.14
C LYS A 124 -32.60 32.77 -5.08
N ASP A 125 -31.69 32.99 -4.13
CA ASP A 125 -31.86 33.98 -3.05
C ASP A 125 -31.65 35.44 -3.52
N VAL A 126 -31.07 35.68 -4.70
CA VAL A 126 -30.78 37.04 -5.21
C VAL A 126 -31.86 37.56 -6.17
N VAL A 127 -32.76 36.72 -6.68
CA VAL A 127 -33.76 37.13 -7.69
C VAL A 127 -34.99 37.85 -7.08
N GLU A 128 -35.15 37.89 -5.76
CA GLU A 128 -36.32 38.53 -5.13
C GLU A 128 -36.13 40.01 -4.70
N GLU A 129 -34.95 40.63 -4.83
CA GLU A 129 -34.75 42.01 -4.32
C GLU A 129 -34.69 43.12 -5.40
N ASP A 130 -34.57 42.83 -6.70
CA ASP A 130 -34.29 43.85 -7.73
C ASP A 130 -35.50 44.24 -8.62
N THR A 131 -36.73 44.14 -8.12
CA THR A 131 -37.93 44.66 -8.82
C THR A 131 -38.67 45.71 -8.00
N PHE A 132 -38.04 46.82 -7.60
CA PHE A 132 -38.78 48.08 -7.32
C PHE A 132 -37.85 49.30 -7.21
N SER A 133 -37.28 49.79 -8.32
CA SER A 133 -36.89 51.21 -8.40
C SER A 133 -37.92 51.94 -9.25
N PHE A 134 -38.97 52.42 -8.57
CA PHE A 134 -39.96 53.32 -9.13
C PHE A 134 -39.27 54.63 -9.54
N THR A 135 -39.15 54.85 -10.85
CA THR A 135 -38.83 56.16 -11.43
C THR A 135 -39.93 57.15 -11.07
N ALA A 136 -39.64 58.10 -10.19
CA ALA A 136 -40.51 59.27 -9.99
C ALA A 136 -40.24 60.30 -11.10
N PRO A 137 -41.27 60.95 -11.66
CA PRO A 137 -41.10 61.88 -12.76
C PRO A 137 -40.51 63.21 -12.28
N SER A 138 -39.74 63.82 -13.16
CA SER A 138 -39.31 65.21 -13.12
C SER A 138 -40.50 66.16 -13.04
N GLU A 139 -40.51 67.03 -12.02
CA GLU A 139 -41.22 68.31 -12.06
C GLU A 139 -40.16 69.42 -12.04
N GLU A 140 -40.13 70.15 -13.15
CA GLU A 140 -39.51 71.47 -13.27
C GLU A 140 -40.27 72.49 -12.40
N ASP A 141 -39.57 73.58 -12.10
CA ASP A 141 -40.07 74.94 -11.88
C ASP A 141 -40.17 75.57 -10.47
N GLU A 142 -39.55 76.76 -10.44
CA GLU A 142 -39.87 78.01 -9.72
C GLU A 142 -39.09 78.41 -8.44
N GLU A 143 -38.07 79.24 -8.69
CA GLU A 143 -37.81 80.61 -8.15
C GLU A 143 -38.10 80.94 -6.67
N GLU A 144 -37.04 81.19 -5.88
CA GLU A 144 -36.54 82.52 -5.41
C GLU A 144 -35.39 82.38 -4.40
#